data_AF-A0A1J6KQR9-F1
#
_entry.id   AF-A0A1J6KQR9-F1
#
_cell.length_a   1.000
_cell.length_b   1.000
_cell.length_c   1.000
_cell.angle_alpha   90.00
_cell.angle_beta   90.00
_cell.angle_gamma   90.00
#
_symmetry.space_group_name_H-M   'P 1'
#
loop_
_entity.id
_entity.type
_entity.pdbx_description
1 polymer ?
#
loop_
_entity_poly.entity_id
_entity_poly.type
_entity_poly.pdbx_seq_one_letter_code
_entity_poly.pdbx_strand_id
1 'polypeptide(L)'
;MEHAKMMDHPSNGISIWGHLKPAFLEEEFYVRRLFSDDEVGDGYTSDWKDGETLSFGSSYDKSCSLSTIYRLEIIKIELFSVYGAQLAVNLHDFQDAEPDILVHSTPAIVEWFRQQGIKCKFALKALCRKKGLHVERAKLIGVDSLGMDVRVLSGTEVRTHRFPFKVRATSEVAAEKQIRQLLFPRSRRKKFRTPERAGDLDSL
;
A
#
# COMPACT_ATOMS: atom_id res chain seq x y z
N MET A 1 -11.81 22.31 -9.85
CA MET A 1 -10.36 22.02 -10.00
C MET A 1 -9.75 21.47 -8.70
N GLU A 2 -10.24 21.87 -7.52
CA GLU A 2 -9.79 21.36 -6.20
C GLU A 2 -10.01 19.86 -5.96
N HIS A 3 -11.17 19.32 -6.34
CA HIS A 3 -11.50 17.91 -6.07
C HIS A 3 -10.56 16.92 -6.76
N ALA A 4 -9.90 17.31 -7.86
CA ALA A 4 -8.90 16.48 -8.51
C ALA A 4 -7.62 16.35 -7.66
N LYS A 5 -7.19 17.43 -6.98
CA LYS A 5 -6.02 17.41 -6.07
C LYS A 5 -6.32 16.60 -4.80
N MET A 6 -7.56 16.67 -4.30
CA MET A 6 -7.99 15.88 -3.14
C MET A 6 -7.98 14.37 -3.39
N MET A 7 -8.12 13.91 -4.65
CA MET A 7 -8.10 12.47 -4.95
C MET A 7 -6.72 11.82 -4.73
N ASP A 8 -5.64 12.60 -4.82
CA ASP A 8 -4.28 12.06 -4.77
C ASP A 8 -3.69 11.99 -3.36
N HIS A 9 -4.24 12.74 -2.40
CA HIS A 9 -3.68 12.87 -1.05
C HIS A 9 -4.71 12.42 0.01
N PRO A 10 -4.65 11.16 0.50
CA PRO A 10 -5.53 10.68 1.55
C PRO A 10 -5.44 11.58 2.76
N SER A 11 -6.60 11.97 3.29
CA SER A 11 -6.70 13.03 4.28
C SER A 11 -6.60 12.50 5.71
N ASN A 12 -6.21 11.24 5.88
CA ASN A 12 -5.94 10.67 7.19
C ASN A 12 -4.54 11.07 7.62
N GLY A 13 -4.38 11.51 8.86
CA GLY A 13 -3.11 11.90 9.46
C GLY A 13 -2.75 10.98 10.62
N ILE A 14 -1.46 10.94 10.93
CA ILE A 14 -0.92 10.32 12.14
C ILE A 14 -0.14 11.40 12.90
N SER A 15 -0.34 11.46 14.21
CA SER A 15 0.47 12.27 15.11
C SER A 15 1.22 11.35 16.06
N ILE A 16 2.53 11.52 16.13
CA ILE A 16 3.42 10.75 16.99
C ILE A 16 4.09 11.74 17.93
N TRP A 17 3.85 11.58 19.22
CA TRP A 17 4.42 12.42 20.29
C TRP A 17 5.46 11.62 21.04
N GLY A 18 6.55 12.28 21.42
CA GLY A 18 7.65 11.61 22.11
C GLY A 18 8.76 12.55 22.56
N HIS A 19 9.79 11.97 23.16
CA HIS A 19 11.02 12.66 23.50
C HIS A 19 12.09 12.34 22.46
N LEU A 20 12.82 13.37 22.00
CA LEU A 20 13.99 13.16 21.17
C LEU A 20 15.19 12.79 22.05
N LYS A 21 15.81 11.65 21.76
CA LYS A 21 17.05 11.21 22.37
C LYS A 21 18.14 11.16 21.28
N PRO A 22 19.33 11.73 21.49
CA PRO A 22 20.44 11.53 20.58
C PRO A 22 20.74 10.04 20.43
N ALA A 23 21.01 9.57 19.22
CA ALA A 23 21.50 8.22 18.98
C ALA A 23 22.92 8.07 19.53
N PHE A 24 23.24 6.93 20.12
CA PHE A 24 24.61 6.62 20.53
C PHE A 24 25.48 6.31 19.30
N LEU A 25 26.81 6.43 19.43
CA LEU A 25 27.75 6.26 18.31
C LEU A 25 27.59 4.90 17.59
N GLU A 26 27.33 3.81 18.33
CA GLU A 26 27.11 2.49 17.74
C GLU A 26 25.77 2.40 16.97
N GLU A 27 24.71 3.01 17.50
CA GLU A 27 23.39 3.06 16.83
C GLU A 27 23.46 3.91 15.57
N GLU A 28 24.19 5.02 15.62
CA GLU A 28 24.35 5.96 14.52
C GLU A 28 24.95 5.28 13.28
N PHE A 29 25.99 4.45 13.46
CA PHE A 29 26.61 3.73 12.36
C PHE A 29 25.62 2.79 11.65
N TYR A 30 24.84 2.02 12.42
CA TYR A 30 23.85 1.09 11.88
C TYR A 30 22.72 1.83 11.14
N VAL A 31 22.20 2.90 11.76
CA VAL A 31 21.11 3.70 11.19
C VAL A 31 21.57 4.40 9.90
N ARG A 32 22.77 4.98 9.87
CA ARG A 32 23.33 5.59 8.65
C ARG A 32 23.42 4.61 7.50
N ARG A 33 23.88 3.38 7.77
CA ARG A 33 23.96 2.32 6.76
C ARG A 33 22.58 1.97 6.18
N LEU A 34 21.55 1.88 7.02
CA LEU A 34 20.18 1.62 6.58
C LEU A 34 19.62 2.71 5.65
N PHE A 35 20.06 3.96 5.81
CA PHE A 35 19.59 5.10 5.00
C PHE A 35 20.52 5.45 3.83
N SER A 36 21.68 4.79 3.70
CA SER A 36 22.67 5.09 2.66
C SER A 36 22.53 4.23 1.39
N ASP A 37 21.61 3.25 1.37
CA ASP A 37 21.47 2.30 0.25
C ASP A 37 20.72 2.87 -0.99
N ASP A 38 20.26 4.13 -0.96
CA ASP A 38 19.45 4.72 -2.03
C ASP A 38 20.19 5.67 -2.99
N GLU A 39 21.51 5.84 -2.88
CA GLU A 39 22.27 6.69 -3.82
C GLU A 39 23.58 6.05 -4.32
N VAL A 40 23.51 5.00 -5.14
CA VAL A 40 24.57 4.71 -6.12
C VAL A 40 23.97 4.29 -7.45
N GLY A 41 23.61 5.28 -8.24
CA GLY A 41 23.53 5.18 -9.69
C GLY A 41 24.52 6.14 -10.32
N ASP A 42 25.71 5.68 -10.66
CA ASP A 42 26.12 5.49 -12.06
C ASP A 42 27.35 4.57 -12.09
N GLY A 43 27.44 3.76 -13.13
CA GLY A 43 28.52 2.80 -13.29
C GLY A 43 29.58 3.31 -14.26
N TYR A 44 30.84 3.27 -13.85
CA TYR A 44 31.96 2.98 -14.74
C TYR A 44 33.07 2.22 -13.99
N THR A 45 33.28 0.99 -14.46
CA THR A 45 34.47 0.13 -14.47
C THR A 45 35.81 0.76 -14.05
N SER A 46 36.54 0.13 -13.12
CA SER A 46 37.92 -0.36 -13.36
C SER A 46 38.54 -1.13 -12.18
N ASP A 47 38.95 -2.36 -12.50
CA ASP A 47 40.09 -3.14 -12.00
C ASP A 47 40.31 -3.41 -10.50
N TRP A 48 40.15 -4.69 -10.18
CA TRP A 48 40.73 -5.37 -9.04
C TRP A 48 42.26 -5.35 -9.13
N LYS A 49 42.92 -4.71 -8.16
CA LYS A 49 44.27 -5.09 -7.77
C LYS A 49 44.40 -5.31 -6.26
N ASP A 50 44.90 -6.50 -6.00
CA ASP A 50 45.45 -7.10 -4.79
C ASP A 50 46.53 -6.23 -4.12
N GLY A 51 46.59 -6.26 -2.78
CA GLY A 51 47.62 -5.61 -1.99
C GLY A 51 47.12 -4.96 -0.69
N GLU A 52 47.26 -5.69 0.40
CA GLU A 52 46.96 -5.34 1.79
C GLU A 52 47.37 -3.91 2.21
N THR A 53 46.43 -3.15 2.80
CA THR A 53 46.59 -2.36 4.03
C THR A 53 45.19 -1.89 4.46
N LEU A 54 44.75 -2.28 5.67
CA LEU A 54 43.51 -1.80 6.29
C LEU A 54 43.56 -0.28 6.47
N SER A 55 43.06 0.47 5.48
CA SER A 55 42.86 1.91 5.58
C SER A 55 41.43 2.19 6.05
N PHE A 56 41.31 2.47 7.35
CA PHE A 56 40.10 3.02 7.97
C PHE A 56 39.89 4.48 7.52
N GLY A 57 39.58 4.68 6.25
CA GLY A 57 39.40 6.02 5.70
C GLY A 57 38.98 5.98 4.25
N SER A 58 37.78 5.46 3.96
CA SER A 58 37.14 5.77 2.68
C SER A 58 36.40 7.10 2.83
N SER A 59 36.80 8.03 1.98
CA SER A 59 36.13 9.26 1.58
C SER A 59 34.60 9.15 1.64
N TYR A 60 34.01 9.38 2.81
CA TYR A 60 32.62 9.76 2.90
C TYR A 60 32.49 11.15 2.27
N ASP A 61 31.51 11.32 1.40
CA ASP A 61 31.11 12.65 0.98
C ASP A 61 30.95 13.52 2.23
N LYS A 62 31.75 14.59 2.27
CA LYS A 62 32.08 15.38 3.46
C LYS A 62 30.87 16.19 3.98
N SER A 63 29.70 16.00 3.38
CA SER A 63 28.44 16.65 3.71
C SER A 63 27.52 15.84 4.63
N CYS A 64 27.62 14.50 4.63
CA CYS A 64 26.73 13.64 5.41
C CYS A 64 27.18 13.43 6.87
N SER A 65 28.43 13.69 7.22
CA SER A 65 29.01 13.35 8.53
C SER A 65 28.70 14.33 9.67
N LEU A 66 27.96 15.41 9.42
CA LEU A 66 27.67 16.45 10.44
C LEU A 66 26.26 16.40 11.03
N SER A 67 25.35 15.58 10.49
CA SER A 67 23.98 15.48 10.99
C SER A 67 23.88 14.54 12.19
N THR A 68 23.44 15.05 13.34
CA THR A 68 23.15 14.21 14.52
C THR A 68 21.85 13.45 14.33
N ILE A 69 21.88 12.14 14.53
CA ILE A 69 20.69 11.30 14.50
C ILE A 69 19.98 11.36 15.85
N TYR A 70 18.67 11.61 15.82
CA TYR A 70 17.80 11.55 16.99
C TYR A 70 16.80 10.42 16.85
N ARG A 71 16.62 9.64 17.93
CA ARG A 71 15.54 8.68 18.06
C ARG A 71 14.37 9.34 18.79
N LEU A 72 13.17 9.22 18.23
CA LEU A 72 11.94 9.60 18.91
C LEU A 72 11.48 8.46 19.81
N GLU A 73 11.57 8.64 21.13
CA GLU A 73 10.96 7.76 22.11
C GLU A 73 9.47 8.08 22.20
N ILE A 74 8.65 7.22 21.59
CA ILE A 74 7.22 7.44 21.43
C ILE A 74 6.48 7.30 22.77
N ILE A 75 5.68 8.30 23.09
CA ILE A 75 4.81 8.37 24.28
C ILE A 75 3.34 8.24 23.87
N LYS A 76 2.98 8.70 22.66
CA LYS A 76 1.59 8.72 22.21
C LYS A 76 1.51 8.68 20.70
N ILE A 77 0.58 7.87 20.17
CA ILE A 77 0.25 7.83 18.75
C ILE A 77 -1.25 8.09 18.60
N GLU A 78 -1.62 9.00 17.71
CA GLU A 78 -3.00 9.34 17.42
C GLU A 78 -3.26 9.34 15.91
N LEU A 79 -4.34 8.67 15.51
CA LEU A 79 -4.82 8.64 14.15
C LEU A 79 -5.95 9.66 14.00
N PHE A 80 -5.87 10.49 12.97
CA PHE A 80 -6.88 11.47 12.63
C PHE A 80 -7.47 11.13 11.27
N SER A 81 -8.79 11.06 11.19
CA SER A 81 -9.49 11.02 9.92
C SER A 81 -10.21 12.34 9.67
N VAL A 82 -10.31 12.75 8.40
CA VAL A 82 -11.13 13.90 7.98
C VAL A 82 -12.60 13.82 8.38
N TYR A 83 -13.08 12.63 8.75
CA TYR A 83 -14.44 12.45 9.25
C TYR A 83 -14.58 12.75 10.76
N GLY A 84 -13.55 13.32 11.39
CA GLY A 84 -13.56 13.70 12.81
C GLY A 84 -13.28 12.55 13.77
N ALA A 85 -12.92 11.37 13.27
CA ALA A 85 -12.52 10.25 14.10
C ALA A 85 -11.07 10.42 14.55
N GLN A 86 -10.87 10.53 15.86
CA GLN A 86 -9.56 10.45 16.51
C GLN A 86 -9.46 9.12 17.24
N LEU A 87 -8.45 8.31 16.93
CA LEU A 87 -8.19 7.04 17.59
C LEU A 87 -6.81 7.11 18.25
N ALA A 88 -6.78 6.99 19.58
CA ALA A 88 -5.54 6.77 20.31
C ALA A 88 -5.10 5.33 20.11
N VAL A 89 -3.85 5.13 19.69
CA VAL A 89 -3.25 3.80 19.52
C VAL A 89 -2.52 3.43 20.82
N ASN A 90 -2.79 2.23 21.32
CA ASN A 90 -2.06 1.70 22.49
C ASN A 90 -0.60 1.43 22.10
N LEU A 91 0.34 1.89 22.92
CA LEU A 91 1.77 1.70 22.66
C LEU A 91 2.19 0.24 22.68
N HIS A 92 1.59 -0.59 23.55
CA HIS A 92 1.89 -2.02 23.58
C HIS A 92 1.44 -2.70 22.29
N ASP A 93 0.20 -2.42 21.85
CA ASP A 93 -0.30 -2.95 20.57
C ASP A 93 0.57 -2.50 19.39
N PHE A 94 1.12 -1.27 19.43
CA PHE A 94 2.05 -0.78 18.42
C PHE A 94 3.41 -1.51 18.44
N GLN A 95 3.94 -1.81 19.63
CA GLN A 95 5.20 -2.54 19.79
C GLN A 95 5.08 -4.00 19.33
N ASP A 96 3.92 -4.63 19.57
CA ASP A 96 3.64 -6.01 19.17
C ASP A 96 3.13 -6.12 17.72
N ALA A 97 2.81 -5.00 17.07
CA ALA A 97 2.30 -4.99 15.70
C ALA A 97 3.41 -5.28 14.68
N GLU A 98 3.10 -6.17 13.74
CA GLU A 98 3.95 -6.43 12.58
C GLU A 98 3.50 -5.60 11.37
N PRO A 99 4.44 -5.15 10.51
CA PRO A 99 4.08 -4.55 9.23
C PRO A 99 3.37 -5.57 8.33
N ASP A 100 2.48 -5.09 7.47
CA ASP A 100 1.79 -5.96 6.52
C ASP A 100 2.79 -6.61 5.55
N ILE A 101 2.54 -7.87 5.19
CA ILE A 101 3.38 -8.64 4.26
C ILE A 101 3.55 -7.97 2.90
N LEU A 102 2.62 -7.10 2.51
CA LEU A 102 2.67 -6.36 1.25
C LEU A 102 3.33 -4.98 1.37
N VAL A 103 3.81 -4.55 2.56
CA VAL A 103 4.32 -3.18 2.77
C VAL A 103 5.35 -2.74 1.72
N HIS A 104 6.26 -3.62 1.33
CA HIS A 104 7.30 -3.36 0.33
C HIS A 104 6.80 -3.52 -1.11
N SER A 105 5.75 -4.32 -1.35
CA SER A 105 5.17 -4.56 -2.68
C SER A 105 4.07 -3.56 -3.04
N THR A 106 3.45 -2.89 -2.07
CA THR A 106 2.33 -1.96 -2.29
C THR A 106 2.66 -0.86 -3.30
N PRO A 107 3.83 -0.18 -3.25
CA PRO A 107 4.19 0.82 -4.27
C PRO A 107 4.22 0.22 -5.68
N ALA A 108 4.82 -0.97 -5.84
CA ALA A 108 4.90 -1.66 -7.13
C ALA A 108 3.51 -2.06 -7.66
N ILE A 109 2.64 -2.60 -6.80
CA ILE A 109 1.26 -2.96 -7.16
C ILE A 109 0.46 -1.72 -7.59
N VAL A 110 0.54 -0.63 -6.83
CA VAL A 110 -0.18 0.62 -7.13
C VAL A 110 0.32 1.24 -8.44
N GLU A 111 1.64 1.21 -8.69
CA GLU A 111 2.23 1.71 -9.93
C GLU A 111 1.86 0.85 -11.14
N TRP A 112 1.92 -0.48 -11.00
CA TRP A 112 1.42 -1.42 -12.01
C TRP A 112 -0.05 -1.12 -12.36
N PHE A 113 -0.89 -0.82 -11.36
CA PHE A 113 -2.27 -0.39 -11.57
C PHE A 113 -2.40 0.91 -12.34
N ARG A 114 -1.51 1.87 -12.08
CA ARG A 114 -1.46 3.15 -12.80
C ARG A 114 -1.11 2.93 -14.28
N GLN A 115 -0.15 2.04 -14.55
CA GLN A 115 0.31 1.70 -15.91
C GLN A 115 -0.73 0.95 -16.74
N GLN A 116 -1.55 0.08 -16.13
CA GLN A 116 -2.66 -0.62 -16.80
C GLN A 116 -3.76 0.33 -17.34
N GLY A 117 -3.74 1.62 -16.95
CA GLY A 117 -4.44 2.69 -17.63
C GLY A 117 -5.97 2.63 -17.53
N ILE A 118 -6.65 2.83 -18.67
CA ILE A 118 -8.11 3.07 -18.76
C ILE A 118 -8.94 1.85 -18.32
N LYS A 119 -8.44 0.62 -18.55
CA LYS A 119 -9.15 -0.63 -18.24
C LYS A 119 -9.41 -0.76 -16.74
N CYS A 120 -8.39 -0.52 -15.92
CA CYS A 120 -8.50 -0.56 -14.46
C CYS A 120 -9.42 0.54 -13.92
N LYS A 121 -9.37 1.75 -14.50
CA LYS A 121 -10.28 2.85 -14.13
C LYS A 121 -11.74 2.48 -14.36
N PHE A 122 -12.07 1.90 -15.51
CA PHE A 122 -13.43 1.47 -15.80
C PHE A 122 -13.88 0.33 -14.89
N ALA A 123 -13.00 -0.65 -14.63
CA ALA A 123 -13.28 -1.76 -13.74
C ALA A 123 -13.51 -1.31 -12.29
N LEU A 124 -12.74 -0.33 -11.80
CA LEU A 124 -12.94 0.27 -10.47
C LEU A 124 -14.29 0.98 -10.37
N LYS A 125 -14.70 1.74 -11.40
CA LYS A 125 -16.05 2.34 -11.43
C LYS A 125 -17.14 1.27 -11.42
N ALA A 126 -16.98 0.19 -12.20
CA ALA A 126 -17.93 -0.92 -12.21
C ALA A 126 -18.01 -1.64 -10.85
N LEU A 127 -16.88 -1.82 -10.17
CA LEU A 127 -16.81 -2.37 -8.82
C LEU A 127 -17.54 -1.48 -7.81
N CYS A 128 -17.34 -0.17 -7.88
CA CYS A 128 -18.05 0.80 -7.02
C CYS A 128 -19.56 0.75 -7.28
N ARG A 129 -19.98 0.70 -8.54
CA ARG A 129 -21.40 0.56 -8.93
C ARG A 129 -22.03 -0.70 -8.38
N LYS A 130 -21.30 -1.83 -8.37
CA LYS A 130 -21.76 -3.08 -7.75
C LYS A 130 -21.99 -2.96 -6.25
N LYS A 131 -21.27 -2.08 -5.57
CA LYS A 131 -21.45 -1.73 -4.15
C LYS A 131 -22.57 -0.70 -3.93
N GLY A 132 -23.27 -0.27 -4.99
CA GLY A 132 -24.32 0.76 -4.94
C GLY A 132 -23.80 2.19 -5.05
N LEU A 133 -22.50 2.40 -5.31
CA LEU A 133 -21.88 3.72 -5.35
C LEU A 133 -21.84 4.25 -6.80
N HIS A 134 -22.46 5.41 -7.03
CA HIS A 134 -22.38 6.10 -8.32
C HIS A 134 -21.21 7.08 -8.30
N VAL A 135 -20.13 6.72 -9.00
CA VAL A 135 -18.83 7.40 -8.89
C VAL A 135 -18.39 7.98 -10.24
N GLU A 136 -17.97 9.24 -10.22
CA GLU A 136 -17.43 9.94 -11.39
C GLU A 136 -15.98 9.52 -11.66
N ARG A 137 -15.20 9.33 -10.60
CA ARG A 137 -13.79 8.91 -10.66
C ARG A 137 -13.52 7.92 -9.54
N ALA A 138 -12.65 6.95 -9.80
CA ALA A 138 -12.20 5.98 -8.82
C ALA A 138 -10.70 5.74 -9.01
N LYS A 139 -9.95 5.66 -7.90
CA LYS A 139 -8.50 5.47 -7.87
C LYS A 139 -8.13 4.51 -6.74
N LEU A 140 -7.25 3.56 -7.02
CA LEU A 140 -6.64 2.73 -5.99
C LEU A 140 -5.63 3.57 -5.20
N ILE A 141 -5.73 3.58 -3.86
CA ILE A 141 -4.84 4.33 -2.97
C ILE A 141 -3.99 3.42 -2.11
N GLY A 142 -4.51 2.26 -1.70
CA GLY A 142 -3.80 1.34 -0.83
C GLY A 142 -4.18 -0.11 -1.10
N VAL A 143 -3.23 -1.00 -0.82
CA VAL A 143 -3.41 -2.46 -0.84
C VAL A 143 -2.69 -3.00 0.38
N ASP A 144 -3.30 -3.98 1.04
CA ASP A 144 -2.70 -4.77 2.11
C ASP A 144 -3.15 -6.24 1.99
N SER A 145 -2.71 -7.09 2.90
CA SER A 145 -3.05 -8.51 2.87
C SER A 145 -4.55 -8.82 3.00
N LEU A 146 -5.35 -7.88 3.51
CA LEU A 146 -6.78 -8.07 3.76
C LEU A 146 -7.67 -7.46 2.69
N GLY A 147 -7.16 -6.56 1.85
CA GLY A 147 -7.97 -5.91 0.83
C GLY A 147 -7.30 -4.72 0.15
N MET A 148 -8.14 -3.93 -0.51
CA MET A 148 -7.72 -2.70 -1.18
C MET A 148 -8.62 -1.53 -0.82
N ASP A 149 -8.01 -0.34 -0.80
CA ASP A 149 -8.67 0.93 -0.57
C ASP A 149 -8.78 1.73 -1.86
N VAL A 150 -10.02 2.01 -2.25
CA VAL A 150 -10.33 2.76 -3.46
C VAL A 150 -10.95 4.08 -3.06
N ARG A 151 -10.32 5.16 -3.51
CA ARG A 151 -10.85 6.50 -3.35
C ARG A 151 -11.73 6.87 -4.52
N VAL A 152 -12.89 7.40 -4.22
CA VAL A 152 -13.93 7.70 -5.19
C VAL A 152 -14.37 9.16 -5.07
N LEU A 153 -14.72 9.75 -6.21
CA LEU A 153 -15.39 11.04 -6.30
C LEU A 153 -16.86 10.78 -6.68
N SER A 154 -17.79 11.30 -5.88
CA SER A 154 -19.23 11.27 -6.15
C SER A 154 -19.78 12.67 -5.94
N GLY A 155 -20.11 13.38 -7.03
CA GLY A 155 -20.46 14.79 -6.98
C GLY A 155 -19.34 15.64 -6.37
N THR A 156 -19.63 16.32 -5.27
CA THR A 156 -18.68 17.17 -4.54
C THR A 156 -17.90 16.42 -3.45
N GLU A 157 -18.21 15.15 -3.19
CA GLU A 157 -17.62 14.38 -2.10
C GLU A 157 -16.52 13.43 -2.58
N VAL A 158 -15.43 13.42 -1.83
CA VAL A 158 -14.34 12.45 -1.99
C VAL A 158 -14.34 11.51 -0.80
N ARG A 159 -14.56 10.22 -1.05
CA ARG A 159 -14.58 9.18 0.00
C ARG A 159 -13.64 8.03 -0.31
N THR A 160 -13.10 7.39 0.72
CA THR A 160 -12.31 6.16 0.58
C THR A 160 -13.18 4.98 0.96
N HIS A 161 -13.27 3.99 0.07
CA HIS A 161 -14.00 2.76 0.31
C HIS A 161 -13.05 1.57 0.30
N ARG A 162 -13.16 0.78 1.38
CA ARG A 162 -12.49 -0.49 1.51
C ARG A 162 -13.22 -1.60 0.74
N PHE A 163 -12.46 -2.40 0.02
CA PHE A 163 -12.90 -3.61 -0.66
C PHE A 163 -12.10 -4.80 -0.12
N PRO A 164 -12.71 -5.67 0.69
CA PRO A 164 -12.01 -6.78 1.31
C PRO A 164 -11.71 -7.90 0.30
N PHE A 165 -10.59 -8.57 0.50
CA PHE A 165 -10.29 -9.85 -0.12
C PHE A 165 -11.10 -10.96 0.54
N LYS A 166 -11.32 -12.05 -0.19
CA LYS A 166 -12.06 -13.20 0.35
C LYS A 166 -11.22 -13.99 1.33
N VAL A 167 -9.91 -13.97 1.11
CA VAL A 167 -8.90 -14.68 1.90
C VAL A 167 -7.71 -13.73 2.05
N ARG A 168 -7.01 -13.79 3.17
CA ARG A 168 -5.77 -13.03 3.37
C ARG A 168 -4.76 -13.37 2.27
N ALA A 169 -4.22 -12.36 1.60
CA ALA A 169 -3.13 -12.54 0.64
C ALA A 169 -1.82 -12.79 1.40
N THR A 170 -1.12 -13.86 1.02
CA THR A 170 0.16 -14.26 1.62
C THR A 170 1.36 -13.89 0.76
N SER A 171 1.14 -13.25 -0.39
CA SER A 171 2.19 -12.80 -1.30
C SER A 171 1.65 -11.73 -2.24
N GLU A 172 2.57 -10.98 -2.86
CA GLU A 172 2.27 -10.00 -3.91
C GLU A 172 1.45 -10.61 -5.05
N VAL A 173 1.88 -11.75 -5.58
CA VAL A 173 1.19 -12.46 -6.68
C VAL A 173 -0.23 -12.88 -6.27
N ALA A 174 -0.42 -13.30 -5.01
CA ALA A 174 -1.74 -13.64 -4.48
C ALA A 174 -2.64 -12.40 -4.38
N ALA A 175 -2.10 -11.27 -3.91
CA ALA A 175 -2.81 -10.00 -3.83
C ALA A 175 -3.23 -9.52 -5.23
N GLU A 176 -2.32 -9.47 -6.20
CA GLU A 176 -2.62 -9.10 -7.58
C GLU A 176 -3.73 -9.97 -8.18
N LYS A 177 -3.64 -11.29 -7.98
CA LYS A 177 -4.65 -12.23 -8.46
C LYS A 177 -6.02 -11.92 -7.85
N GLN A 178 -6.10 -11.63 -6.56
CA GLN A 178 -7.35 -11.28 -5.90
C GLN A 178 -7.90 -9.94 -6.41
N ILE A 179 -7.06 -8.93 -6.61
CA ILE A 179 -7.52 -7.65 -7.16
C ILE A 179 -8.05 -7.85 -8.58
N ARG A 180 -7.34 -8.60 -9.44
CA ARG A 180 -7.81 -8.93 -10.80
C ARG A 180 -9.16 -9.66 -10.77
N GLN A 181 -9.37 -10.58 -9.84
CA GLN A 181 -10.64 -11.27 -9.68
C GLN A 181 -11.78 -10.36 -9.24
N LEU A 182 -11.50 -9.35 -8.41
CA LEU A 182 -12.47 -8.35 -7.98
C LEU A 182 -12.87 -7.40 -9.12
N LEU A 183 -11.88 -6.94 -9.90
CA LEU A 183 -12.09 -6.00 -10.99
C LEU A 183 -12.66 -6.65 -12.25
N PHE A 184 -12.24 -7.87 -12.55
CA PHE A 184 -12.63 -8.61 -13.74
C PHE A 184 -13.20 -9.98 -13.36
N PRO A 185 -14.36 -10.02 -12.67
CA PRO A 185 -14.99 -11.27 -12.31
C PRO A 185 -15.34 -12.04 -13.59
N ARG A 186 -14.85 -13.27 -13.70
CA ARG A 186 -15.25 -14.17 -14.79
C ARG A 186 -16.77 -14.28 -14.77
N SER A 187 -17.40 -14.00 -15.91
CA SER A 187 -18.83 -14.23 -16.10
C SER A 187 -19.12 -15.68 -15.72
N ARG A 188 -19.85 -15.89 -14.61
CA ARG A 188 -20.40 -17.21 -14.32
C ARG A 188 -21.29 -17.53 -15.52
N ARG A 189 -20.88 -18.47 -16.37
CA ARG A 189 -21.79 -19.08 -17.34
C ARG A 189 -22.98 -19.56 -16.52
N LYS A 190 -24.14 -18.91 -16.67
CA LYS A 190 -25.42 -19.47 -16.22
C LYS A 190 -25.48 -20.83 -16.88
N LYS A 191 -25.35 -21.91 -16.10
CA LYS A 191 -25.81 -23.22 -16.55
C LYS A 191 -27.31 -23.06 -16.70
N PHE A 192 -27.79 -22.88 -17.92
CA PHE A 192 -29.20 -23.09 -18.21
C PHE A 192 -29.48 -24.53 -17.83
N ARG A 193 -30.17 -24.74 -16.69
CA ARG A 193 -30.87 -26.01 -16.49
C ARG A 193 -31.92 -26.06 -17.59
N THR A 194 -31.74 -26.95 -18.54
CA THR A 194 -32.80 -27.34 -19.46
C THR A 194 -33.99 -27.78 -18.61
N PRO A 195 -35.20 -27.26 -18.84
CA PRO A 195 -36.38 -27.77 -18.16
C PRO A 195 -36.56 -29.21 -18.59
N GLU A 196 -36.57 -30.12 -17.62
CA GLU A 196 -37.02 -31.50 -17.81
C GLU A 196 -38.45 -31.43 -18.37
N ARG A 197 -38.65 -32.05 -19.54
CA ARG A 197 -39.97 -32.17 -20.14
C ARG A 197 -40.86 -32.95 -19.19
N ALA A 198 -41.92 -32.30 -18.72
CA ALA A 198 -43.08 -32.99 -18.21
C ALA A 198 -43.72 -33.79 -19.35
N GLY A 199 -43.97 -35.05 -19.10
CA GLY A 199 -44.78 -35.97 -19.91
C GLY A 199 -44.61 -37.36 -19.30
N ASP A 200 -45.64 -38.12 -18.94
CA ASP A 200 -47.08 -37.94 -18.96
C ASP A 200 -47.62 -38.82 -17.81
N LEU A 201 -48.64 -38.36 -17.09
CA LEU A 201 -49.60 -39.28 -16.51
C LEU A 201 -50.55 -39.65 -17.66
N ASP A 202 -50.73 -40.94 -17.93
CA ASP A 202 -52.06 -41.54 -18.00
C ASP A 202 -52.04 -43.06 -18.28
N SER A 203 -52.67 -43.77 -17.34
CA SER A 203 -53.68 -44.81 -17.56
C SER A 203 -53.31 -46.25 -18.02
N LEU A 204 -53.74 -47.17 -17.14
CA LEU A 204 -53.97 -48.64 -17.23
C LEU A 204 -52.78 -49.59 -17.00
#